data_AF-A0A952DSR1-F1
#
_entry.id   AF-A0A952DSR1-F1
#
_cell.length_a   1.000
_cell.length_b   1.000
_cell.length_c   1.000
_cell.angle_alpha   90.00
_cell.angle_beta   90.00
_cell.angle_gamma   90.00
#
_symmetry.space_group_name_H-M   'P 1'
#
loop_
_entity.id
_entity.type
_entity.pdbx_description
1 polymer ?
#
loop_
_entity_poly.entity_id
_entity_poly.type
_entity_poly.pdbx_seq_one_letter_code
_entity_poly.pdbx_strand_id
1 'polypeptide(L)'
;QAKAELLKANKTENEIKQLLPFKIFQGNKPTNSFLIKQITPYTLGQLIALYEHKIFVQGIIWNIFSFDQWGVELGKQLANKILPELENNNTITSHDSSTNGLINWYKNNRN
;
A
#
# COMPACT_ATOMS: atom_id res chain seq x y z
N GLN A 1 26.21 4.85 21.39
CA GLN A 1 26.79 4.35 20.13
C GLN A 1 26.92 5.44 19.08
N ALA A 2 25.82 6.06 18.60
CA ALA A 2 25.86 7.12 17.57
C ALA A 2 26.81 8.31 17.87
N LYS A 3 26.86 8.80 19.12
CA LYS A 3 27.83 9.85 19.53
C LYS A 3 29.29 9.38 19.40
N ALA A 4 29.58 8.13 19.78
CA ALA A 4 30.93 7.57 19.70
C ALA A 4 31.36 7.35 18.24
N GLU A 5 30.44 7.00 17.35
CA GLU A 5 30.70 6.89 15.91
C GLU A 5 31.00 8.26 15.28
N LEU A 6 30.28 9.31 15.69
CA LEU A 6 30.54 10.67 15.23
C LEU A 6 31.89 11.22 15.73
N LEU A 7 32.28 10.89 16.97
CA LEU A 7 33.61 11.21 17.51
C LEU A 7 34.72 10.49 16.73
N LYS A 8 34.54 9.19 16.42
CA LYS A 8 35.47 8.43 15.57
C LYS A 8 35.55 8.98 14.13
N ALA A 9 34.52 9.68 13.66
CA ALA A 9 34.49 10.33 12.36
C ALA A 9 35.10 11.75 12.37
N ASN A 10 35.83 12.14 13.42
CA ASN A 10 36.48 13.45 13.57
C ASN A 10 35.51 14.65 13.42
N LYS A 11 34.26 14.50 13.84
CA LYS A 11 33.27 15.59 13.84
C LYS A 11 33.48 16.52 15.02
N THR A 12 33.33 17.82 14.77
CA THR A 12 33.37 18.85 15.81
C THR A 12 32.19 18.68 16.78
N GLU A 13 32.29 19.20 18.00
CA GLU A 13 31.19 19.13 18.96
C GLU A 13 29.88 19.74 18.44
N ASN A 14 29.99 20.81 17.65
CA ASN A 14 28.84 21.49 17.07
C ASN A 14 28.17 20.62 15.99
N GLU A 15 28.96 19.99 15.12
CA GLU A 15 28.45 19.00 14.16
C GLU A 15 27.86 17.79 14.88
N ILE A 16 28.48 17.30 15.96
CA ILE A 16 27.94 16.19 16.75
C ILE A 16 26.57 16.56 17.32
N LYS A 17 26.43 17.75 17.91
CA LYS A 17 25.17 18.22 18.48
C LYS A 17 24.06 18.31 17.42
N GLN A 18 24.40 18.76 16.21
CA GLN A 18 23.46 18.86 15.10
C GLN A 18 23.09 17.49 14.51
N LEU A 19 24.06 16.59 14.36
CA LEU A 19 23.88 15.31 13.66
C LEU A 19 23.33 14.20 14.56
N LEU A 20 23.57 14.26 15.86
CA LEU A 20 23.23 13.20 16.80
C LEU A 20 21.73 12.84 16.80
N PRO A 21 20.77 13.79 16.78
CA PRO A 21 19.34 13.45 16.75
C PRO A 21 18.95 12.59 15.56
N PHE A 22 19.57 12.79 14.40
CA PHE A 22 19.27 12.08 13.15
C PHE A 22 19.96 10.71 13.03
N LYS A 23 20.89 10.41 13.94
CA LYS A 23 21.64 9.14 13.96
C LYS A 23 21.23 8.22 15.11
N ILE A 24 20.27 8.63 15.93
CA ILE A 24 19.71 7.78 16.98
C ILE A 24 18.62 6.90 16.37
N PHE A 25 18.84 5.59 16.44
CA PHE A 25 17.80 4.61 16.19
C PHE A 25 17.20 4.20 17.54
N GLN A 26 15.91 4.51 17.75
CA GLN A 26 15.19 4.15 18.99
C GLN A 26 14.99 2.64 19.17
N GLY A 27 15.19 1.86 18.11
CA GLY A 27 14.93 0.41 18.14
C GLY A 27 13.46 0.11 18.37
N ASN A 28 13.17 -0.96 19.13
CA ASN A 28 11.83 -1.41 19.49
C ASN A 28 10.88 -1.61 18.28
N LYS A 29 11.43 -2.14 17.18
CA LYS A 29 10.67 -2.50 15.99
C LYS A 29 10.54 -4.02 15.97
N PRO A 30 9.37 -4.60 16.31
CA PRO A 30 9.22 -6.04 16.35
C PRO A 30 9.33 -6.65 14.94
N THR A 31 10.01 -7.78 14.83
CA THR A 31 10.19 -8.52 13.57
C THR A 31 9.91 -10.00 13.78
N ASN A 32 9.44 -10.65 12.71
CA ASN A 32 9.41 -12.11 12.61
C ASN A 32 10.36 -12.51 11.48
N SER A 33 11.28 -13.41 11.75
CA SER A 33 12.23 -13.94 10.76
C SER A 33 11.89 -15.40 10.47
N PHE A 34 11.52 -15.70 9.22
CA PHE A 34 11.32 -17.06 8.75
C PHE A 34 12.54 -17.49 7.95
N LEU A 35 13.27 -18.50 8.44
CA LEU A 35 14.43 -19.05 7.76
C LEU A 35 14.06 -20.37 7.07
N ILE A 36 14.35 -20.46 5.78
CA ILE A 36 14.07 -21.64 4.95
C ILE A 36 15.34 -21.99 4.19
N LYS A 37 15.68 -23.28 4.14
CA LYS A 37 16.92 -23.77 3.52
C LYS A 37 17.01 -23.45 2.02
N GLN A 38 15.90 -23.59 1.30
CA GLN A 38 15.78 -23.25 -0.12
C GLN A 38 14.31 -23.06 -0.46
N ILE A 39 14.01 -22.14 -1.37
CA ILE A 39 12.67 -22.03 -1.96
C ILE A 39 12.52 -23.10 -3.05
N THR A 40 11.80 -24.16 -2.73
CA THR A 40 11.33 -25.19 -3.65
C THR A 40 9.81 -25.06 -3.83
N PRO A 41 9.19 -25.72 -4.83
CA PRO A 41 7.73 -25.72 -4.95
C PRO A 41 7.02 -26.15 -3.65
N TYR A 42 7.59 -27.13 -2.95
CA TYR A 42 7.08 -27.61 -1.66
C TYR A 42 7.14 -26.52 -0.58
N THR A 43 8.30 -25.92 -0.34
CA THR A 43 8.45 -24.90 0.73
C THR A 43 7.73 -23.60 0.38
N LEU A 44 7.61 -23.27 -0.91
CA LEU A 44 6.81 -22.12 -1.37
C LEU A 44 5.33 -22.36 -1.08
N GLY A 45 4.80 -23.55 -1.39
CA GLY A 45 3.43 -23.92 -1.05
C GLY A 45 3.16 -23.81 0.46
N GLN A 46 4.10 -24.26 1.29
CA GLN A 46 3.99 -24.11 2.76
C GLN A 46 3.95 -22.64 3.19
N LEU A 47 4.76 -21.78 2.59
CA LEU A 47 4.75 -20.34 2.89
C LEU A 47 3.42 -19.68 2.49
N ILE A 48 2.86 -20.04 1.34
CA ILE A 48 1.56 -19.53 0.90
C ILE A 48 0.47 -19.97 1.90
N ALA A 49 0.40 -21.27 2.19
CA ALA A 49 -0.57 -21.84 3.12
C ALA A 49 -0.45 -21.23 4.54
N LEU A 50 0.77 -20.94 5.00
CA LEU A 50 1.00 -20.23 6.27
C LEU A 50 0.28 -18.88 6.30
N TYR A 51 0.37 -18.09 5.23
CA TYR A 51 -0.29 -16.78 5.17
C TYR A 51 -1.80 -16.90 4.92
N GLU A 52 -2.27 -17.88 4.14
CA GLU A 52 -3.70 -18.16 3.98
C GLU A 52 -4.35 -18.47 5.33
N HIS A 53 -3.74 -19.34 6.13
CA HIS A 53 -4.24 -19.67 7.46
C HIS A 53 -4.09 -18.52 8.46
N LYS A 54 -3.02 -17.71 8.37
CA LYS A 54 -2.92 -16.47 9.16
C LYS A 54 -4.10 -15.54 8.88
N ILE A 55 -4.40 -15.28 7.61
CA ILE A 55 -5.50 -14.40 7.20
C ILE A 55 -6.85 -14.98 7.66
N PHE A 56 -7.06 -16.29 7.46
CA PHE A 56 -8.25 -16.99 7.92
C PHE A 56 -8.48 -16.84 9.43
N VAL A 57 -7.46 -17.13 10.25
CA VAL A 57 -7.56 -17.03 11.72
C VAL A 57 -7.86 -15.59 12.15
N GLN A 58 -7.25 -14.59 11.51
CA GLN A 58 -7.55 -13.18 11.77
C GLN A 58 -9.01 -12.83 11.46
N GLY A 59 -9.57 -13.33 10.36
CA GLY A 59 -10.98 -13.14 10.03
C GLY A 59 -11.93 -13.72 11.06
N ILE A 60 -11.64 -14.93 11.56
CA ILE A 60 -12.43 -15.55 12.63
C ILE A 60 -12.36 -14.72 13.92
N ILE A 61 -11.17 -14.24 14.31
CA ILE A 61 -11.00 -13.37 15.49
C ILE A 61 -11.81 -12.09 15.36
N TRP A 62 -11.79 -11.47 14.18
CA TRP A 62 -12.53 -10.24 13.91
C TRP A 62 -14.02 -10.45 13.60
N ASN A 63 -14.48 -11.70 13.53
CA ASN A 63 -15.85 -12.07 13.18
C ASN A 63 -16.30 -11.44 11.84
N ILE A 64 -15.44 -11.53 10.82
CA ILE A 64 -15.71 -11.09 9.45
C ILE A 64 -15.56 -12.24 8.46
N PHE A 65 -16.19 -12.12 7.28
CA PHE A 65 -16.06 -13.10 6.21
C PHE A 65 -14.78 -12.88 5.41
N SER A 66 -13.75 -13.72 5.62
CA SER A 66 -12.48 -13.65 4.89
C SER A 66 -12.56 -14.02 3.41
N PHE A 67 -13.68 -14.57 2.96
CA PHE A 67 -13.83 -15.17 1.63
C PHE A 67 -14.86 -14.45 0.76
N ASP A 68 -15.36 -13.29 1.18
CA ASP A 68 -16.21 -12.44 0.35
C ASP A 68 -15.46 -11.20 -0.17
N GLN A 69 -16.03 -10.53 -1.17
CA GLN A 69 -15.42 -9.38 -1.83
C GLN A 69 -16.45 -8.37 -2.37
N TRP A 70 -17.53 -8.12 -1.63
CA TRP A 70 -18.62 -7.23 -2.07
C TRP A 70 -18.16 -5.80 -2.42
N GLY A 71 -17.07 -5.34 -1.79
CA GLY A 71 -16.51 -4.00 -2.01
C GLY A 71 -16.09 -3.70 -3.46
N VAL A 72 -15.97 -4.71 -4.33
CA VAL A 72 -15.59 -4.51 -5.76
C VAL A 72 -16.77 -4.13 -6.66
N GLU A 73 -18.01 -4.30 -6.20
CA GLU A 73 -19.18 -4.26 -7.08
C GLU A 73 -19.53 -2.85 -7.52
N LEU A 74 -19.57 -1.89 -6.58
CA LEU A 74 -19.96 -0.52 -6.91
C LEU A 74 -19.04 0.09 -7.96
N GLY A 75 -17.73 -0.12 -7.84
CA GLY A 75 -16.76 0.35 -8.83
C GLY A 75 -17.01 -0.22 -10.22
N LYS A 76 -17.31 -1.53 -10.33
CA LYS A 76 -17.66 -2.18 -11.60
C LYS A 76 -18.96 -1.61 -12.18
N GLN A 77 -19.98 -1.40 -11.34
CA GLN A 77 -21.26 -0.84 -11.77
C GLN A 77 -21.10 0.60 -12.29
N LEU A 78 -20.33 1.43 -11.59
CA LEU A 78 -20.06 2.82 -12.00
C LEU A 78 -19.24 2.85 -13.29
N ALA A 79 -18.18 2.03 -13.39
CA ALA A 79 -17.36 1.96 -14.60
C ALA A 79 -18.17 1.54 -15.83
N ASN A 80 -19.05 0.55 -15.71
CA ASN A 80 -19.93 0.12 -16.80
C ASN A 80 -20.91 1.21 -17.27
N LYS A 81 -21.33 2.11 -16.36
CA LYS A 81 -22.17 3.27 -16.71
C LYS A 81 -21.36 4.37 -17.40
N ILE A 82 -20.14 4.62 -16.93
CA ILE A 82 -19.27 5.68 -17.46
C ILE A 82 -18.70 5.30 -18.84
N LEU A 83 -18.36 4.03 -19.07
CA LEU A 83 -17.74 3.57 -20.32
C LEU A 83 -18.43 4.08 -21.62
N PRO A 84 -19.76 3.90 -21.82
CA PRO A 84 -20.44 4.42 -23.01
C PRO A 84 -20.47 5.95 -23.07
N GLU A 85 -20.45 6.63 -21.93
CA GLU A 85 -20.39 8.08 -21.89
C GLU A 85 -19.05 8.61 -22.42
N LEU A 86 -17.99 7.80 -22.48
CA LEU A 86 -16.70 8.20 -23.04
C LEU A 86 -16.64 8.10 -24.57
N GLU A 87 -17.57 7.43 -25.25
CA GLU A 87 -17.45 7.15 -26.69
C GLU A 87 -17.63 8.42 -27.55
N ASN A 88 -18.65 9.23 -27.24
CA ASN A 88 -18.98 10.44 -28.00
C ASN A 88 -18.39 11.71 -27.39
N ASN A 89 -18.40 12.82 -28.15
CA ASN A 89 -17.90 14.13 -27.71
C ASN A 89 -18.94 14.98 -26.95
N ASN A 90 -20.08 14.41 -26.55
CA ASN A 90 -21.11 15.18 -25.86
C ASN A 90 -20.68 15.52 -24.43
N THR A 91 -21.00 16.72 -23.96
CA THR A 91 -20.79 17.12 -22.56
C THR A 91 -21.63 16.26 -21.63
N ILE A 92 -21.01 15.71 -20.59
CA ILE A 92 -21.65 14.88 -19.56
C ILE A 92 -22.06 15.74 -18.36
N THR A 93 -23.30 15.52 -17.89
CA THR A 93 -23.90 16.19 -16.72
C THR A 93 -24.66 15.21 -15.80
N SER A 94 -24.52 13.89 -16.03
CA SER A 94 -25.28 12.82 -15.37
C SER A 94 -24.78 12.45 -13.96
N HIS A 95 -23.59 12.91 -13.55
CA HIS A 95 -22.97 12.56 -12.26
C HIS A 95 -22.77 13.78 -11.37
N ASP A 96 -22.03 13.61 -10.26
CA ASP A 96 -21.56 14.73 -9.45
C ASP A 96 -20.62 15.64 -10.25
N SER A 97 -20.39 16.86 -9.73
CA SER A 97 -19.61 17.88 -10.43
C SER A 97 -18.15 17.49 -10.66
N SER A 98 -17.55 16.68 -9.77
CA SER A 98 -16.18 16.19 -9.94
C SER A 98 -16.10 15.20 -11.09
N THR A 99 -16.96 14.18 -11.07
CA THR A 99 -17.01 13.14 -12.12
C THR A 99 -17.32 13.73 -13.49
N ASN A 100 -18.32 14.61 -13.59
CA ASN A 100 -18.64 15.31 -14.84
C ASN A 100 -17.46 16.15 -15.33
N GLY A 101 -16.83 16.92 -14.44
CA GLY A 101 -15.68 17.76 -14.78
C GLY A 101 -14.51 16.95 -15.33
N LEU A 102 -14.18 15.83 -14.69
CA LEU A 102 -13.10 14.93 -15.12
C LEU A 102 -13.40 14.27 -16.46
N ILE A 103 -14.62 13.77 -16.67
CA ILE A 103 -15.02 13.15 -17.94
C ILE A 103 -14.94 14.17 -19.09
N ASN A 104 -15.48 15.38 -18.89
CA ASN A 104 -15.47 16.42 -19.92
C ASN A 104 -14.05 16.94 -20.20
N TRP A 105 -13.22 17.08 -19.16
CA TRP A 105 -11.81 17.40 -19.34
C TRP A 105 -11.10 16.32 -20.14
N TYR A 106 -11.29 15.04 -19.81
CA TYR A 106 -10.72 13.92 -20.56
C TYR A 106 -11.13 13.98 -22.04
N LYS A 107 -12.43 14.16 -22.33
CA LYS A 107 -12.93 14.26 -23.71
C LYS A 107 -12.31 15.40 -24.51
N ASN A 108 -12.05 16.54 -23.87
CA ASN A 108 -11.42 17.69 -24.51
C ASN A 108 -9.91 17.52 -24.76
N ASN A 109 -9.25 16.58 -24.07
CA ASN A 109 -7.80 16.39 -24.10
C ASN A 109 -7.37 14.99 -24.60
N ARG A 110 -8.31 14.16 -25.08
CA ARG A 110 -8.01 12.79 -25.56
C ARG A 110 -7.38 12.72 -26.96
N ASN A 111 -7.24 13.87 -27.62
CA ASN A 111 -6.59 14.04 -28.92
C ASN A 111 -5.37 14.94 -28.77
#